data_AF-A0A662GRU0-F1
#
_entry.id   AF-A0A662GRU0-F1
#
_cell.length_a   1.000
_cell.length_b   1.000
_cell.length_c   1.000
_cell.angle_alpha   90.00
_cell.angle_beta   90.00
_cell.angle_gamma   90.00
#
_symmetry.space_group_name_H-M   'P 1'
#
loop_
_entity.id
_entity.type
_entity.pdbx_description
1 polymer ?
#
loop_
_entity_poly.entity_id
_entity_poly.type
_entity_poly.pdbx_seq_one_letter_code
_entity_poly.pdbx_strand_id
1 'polypeptide(L)'
;MSDSSEGKVLKSFTTSDGKLIYVSAVVKAEPFAGLRDAVESFIEHFIPIMSYDEVLGDVLRKKMLEYLGERGFSVKLLEIAVSYRCPVCSASIDLTPETVIYVCPYCGWAGDVKGSAKVLHVWPSVSYETIVNNLRRVVRRRIKVGESVLKYVPLWIVEANVNVYYEGYYKVKRKKRYATLSKSGWFREKLAYPVIARLNSEIFAGEELKKIAIRSLTKLPPLPMDSSLGKTIAKQILAPEIEEGEALKYARDEIENFYIEKALNELGGKRAIEKKITDFRAEISLSNPMLVLVPLWIIVYKWQGSVYTAAVSGIDGKVLRVELPLTIGKRLFYIAAAYFAALASGGILEILLRISDSNDTFKLALIIAVGGFIVTFSFLKNAFKEYELWRG
;
A
#
# COMPACT_ATOMS: atom_id res chain seq x y z
N MET A 1 -22.04 24.61 43.38
CA MET A 1 -22.07 25.95 42.80
C MET A 1 -21.81 25.80 41.31
N SER A 2 -22.87 25.86 40.50
CA SER A 2 -22.84 25.71 39.05
C SER A 2 -22.53 27.06 38.42
N ASP A 3 -21.39 27.20 37.75
CA ASP A 3 -21.09 28.35 36.91
C ASP A 3 -22.13 28.41 35.77
N SER A 4 -23.09 29.33 35.90
CA SER A 4 -24.28 29.43 35.06
C SER A 4 -24.10 30.36 33.85
N SER A 5 -22.90 30.39 33.27
CA SER A 5 -22.54 31.28 32.14
C SER A 5 -21.98 30.52 30.93
N GLU A 6 -22.34 29.24 30.76
CA GLU A 6 -21.86 28.36 29.69
C GLU A 6 -23.02 27.74 28.91
N GLY A 7 -23.02 27.89 27.59
CA GLY A 7 -23.86 27.10 26.68
C GLY A 7 -23.14 25.79 26.35
N LYS A 8 -23.71 24.64 26.75
CA LYS A 8 -23.19 23.31 26.42
C LYS A 8 -24.18 22.56 25.54
N VAL A 9 -23.70 22.08 24.40
CA VAL A 9 -24.48 21.22 23.49
C VAL A 9 -23.67 19.98 23.18
N LEU A 10 -24.32 18.81 23.34
CA LEU A 10 -23.78 17.51 23.00
C LEU A 10 -24.81 16.75 22.17
N LYS A 11 -24.53 16.54 20.88
CA LYS A 11 -25.42 15.80 19.97
C LYS A 11 -24.62 15.00 18.95
N SER A 12 -25.25 13.96 18.42
CA SER A 12 -24.73 13.13 17.34
C SER A 12 -25.27 13.59 15.99
N PHE A 13 -24.41 13.63 14.98
CA PHE A 13 -24.77 14.02 13.62
C PHE A 13 -24.08 13.15 12.59
N THR A 14 -24.65 13.10 11.41
CA THR A 14 -24.01 12.56 10.21
C THR A 14 -23.57 13.73 9.35
N THR A 15 -22.27 13.82 9.03
CA THR A 15 -21.71 14.85 8.15
C THR A 15 -22.18 14.66 6.70
N SER A 16 -21.91 15.63 5.82
CA SER A 16 -22.34 15.57 4.41
C SER A 16 -21.67 14.44 3.62
N ASP A 17 -20.46 14.02 4.01
CA ASP A 17 -19.74 12.84 3.51
C ASP A 17 -20.17 11.53 4.22
N GLY A 18 -21.16 11.61 5.11
CA GLY A 18 -21.82 10.46 5.73
C GLY A 18 -21.19 9.98 7.03
N LYS A 19 -20.23 10.69 7.64
CA LYS A 19 -19.52 10.22 8.85
C LYS A 19 -20.32 10.53 10.12
N LEU A 20 -20.54 9.52 10.96
CA LEU A 20 -21.25 9.67 12.24
C LEU A 20 -20.30 10.24 13.31
N ILE A 21 -20.64 11.41 13.86
CA ILE A 21 -19.82 12.13 14.84
C ILE A 21 -20.62 12.56 16.05
N TYR A 22 -19.94 12.72 17.18
CA TYR A 22 -20.45 13.49 18.32
C TYR A 22 -19.73 14.82 18.38
N VAL A 23 -20.52 15.89 18.44
CA VAL A 23 -20.01 17.24 18.63
C VAL A 23 -20.39 17.70 20.02
N SER A 24 -19.36 18.07 20.79
CA SER A 24 -19.46 18.73 22.08
C SER A 24 -18.99 20.16 21.90
N ALA A 25 -19.89 21.13 22.03
CA ALA A 25 -19.53 22.55 22.02
C ALA A 25 -19.76 23.16 23.39
N VAL A 26 -18.74 23.85 23.90
CA VAL A 26 -18.78 24.64 25.13
C VAL A 26 -18.51 26.09 24.76
N VAL A 27 -19.48 26.97 25.02
CA VAL A 27 -19.41 28.38 24.65
C VAL A 27 -19.66 29.27 25.86
N LYS A 28 -18.77 30.24 26.08
CA LYS A 28 -18.98 31.36 27.01
C LYS A 28 -19.14 32.62 26.18
N ALA A 29 -20.30 33.27 26.25
CA ALA A 29 -20.57 34.51 25.53
C ALA A 29 -21.56 35.41 26.28
N GLU A 30 -21.55 36.70 25.94
CA GLU A 30 -22.51 37.70 26.42
C GLU A 30 -23.31 38.29 25.23
N PRO A 31 -24.64 38.43 25.32
CA PRO A 31 -25.52 38.03 26.43
C PRO A 31 -25.68 36.50 26.54
N PHE A 32 -26.04 36.00 27.72
CA PHE A 32 -26.25 34.55 27.92
C PHE A 32 -27.62 34.06 27.42
N ALA A 33 -28.63 34.95 27.43
CA ALA A 33 -29.99 34.60 27.00
C ALA A 33 -29.99 34.15 25.53
N GLY A 34 -30.59 32.97 25.26
CA GLY A 34 -30.66 32.39 23.91
C GLY A 34 -29.35 31.81 23.37
N LEU A 35 -28.24 31.86 24.13
CA LEU A 35 -26.94 31.35 23.67
C LEU A 35 -26.98 29.85 23.38
N ARG A 36 -27.60 29.06 24.25
CA ARG A 36 -27.72 27.60 24.06
C ARG A 36 -28.51 27.27 22.79
N ASP A 37 -29.66 27.92 22.59
CA ASP A 37 -30.52 27.67 21.42
C ASP A 37 -29.83 28.11 20.12
N ALA A 38 -29.06 29.21 20.16
CA ALA A 38 -28.25 29.65 19.02
C ALA A 38 -27.15 28.63 18.68
N VAL A 39 -26.44 28.12 19.70
CA VAL A 39 -25.41 27.07 19.51
C VAL A 39 -26.05 25.79 18.97
N GLU A 40 -27.19 25.38 19.50
CA GLU A 40 -27.91 24.18 19.08
C GLU A 40 -28.43 24.32 17.64
N SER A 41 -29.04 25.45 17.30
CA SER A 41 -29.49 25.76 15.93
C SER A 41 -28.33 25.81 14.93
N PHE A 42 -27.19 26.38 15.31
CA PHE A 42 -25.99 26.36 14.48
C PHE A 42 -25.55 24.92 14.19
N ILE A 43 -25.40 24.12 15.24
CA ILE A 43 -24.92 22.75 15.15
C ILE A 43 -25.88 21.90 14.28
N GLU A 44 -27.20 22.01 14.50
CA GLU A 44 -28.20 21.26 13.73
C GLU A 44 -28.28 21.67 12.26
N HIS A 45 -28.02 22.94 11.95
CA HIS A 45 -28.10 23.44 10.59
C HIS A 45 -26.83 23.18 9.79
N PHE A 46 -25.66 23.42 10.39
CA PHE A 46 -24.38 23.44 9.67
C PHE A 46 -23.67 22.08 9.65
N ILE A 47 -23.76 21.27 10.71
CA ILE A 47 -23.02 20.00 10.74
C ILE A 47 -23.48 19.02 9.65
N PRO A 48 -24.79 18.84 9.38
CA PRO A 48 -25.24 17.91 8.34
C PRO A 48 -24.80 18.27 6.91
N ILE A 49 -24.47 19.54 6.66
CA ILE A 49 -24.06 20.04 5.34
C ILE A 49 -22.53 20.20 5.20
N MET A 50 -21.77 19.97 6.27
CA MET A 50 -20.31 20.07 6.27
C MET A 50 -19.67 18.69 6.19
N SER A 51 -18.52 18.59 5.53
CA SER A 51 -17.74 17.35 5.51
C SER A 51 -17.08 17.10 6.86
N TYR A 52 -16.66 15.87 7.13
CA TYR A 52 -15.91 15.56 8.35
C TYR A 52 -14.66 16.40 8.54
N ASP A 53 -13.91 16.69 7.48
CA ASP A 53 -12.68 17.47 7.57
C ASP A 53 -12.97 18.94 7.89
N GLU A 54 -14.07 19.48 7.36
CA GLU A 54 -14.55 20.82 7.72
C GLU A 54 -15.02 20.88 9.18
N VAL A 55 -15.61 19.79 9.68
CA VAL A 55 -16.12 19.69 11.06
C VAL A 55 -14.98 19.49 12.07
N LEU A 56 -13.97 18.67 11.72
CA LEU A 56 -12.80 18.41 12.56
C LEU A 56 -11.81 19.59 12.57
N GLY A 57 -11.73 20.33 11.46
CA GLY A 57 -10.83 21.47 11.30
C GLY A 57 -11.34 22.79 11.87
N ASP A 58 -10.63 23.88 11.55
CA ASP A 58 -10.95 25.23 12.04
C ASP A 58 -12.20 25.85 11.37
N VAL A 59 -12.72 25.25 10.30
CA VAL A 59 -13.85 25.78 9.53
C VAL A 59 -15.11 25.84 10.39
N LEU A 60 -15.43 24.77 11.12
CA LEU A 60 -16.58 24.75 12.03
C LEU A 60 -16.48 25.82 13.11
N ARG A 61 -15.28 25.95 13.70
CA ARG A 61 -15.02 26.96 14.73
C ARG A 61 -15.21 28.39 14.19
N LYS A 62 -14.65 28.68 13.02
CA LYS A 62 -14.78 29.99 12.36
C LYS A 62 -16.24 30.33 12.07
N LYS A 63 -16.98 29.41 11.43
CA LYS A 63 -18.41 29.60 11.12
C LYS A 63 -19.24 29.82 12.38
N MET A 64 -18.91 29.13 13.47
CA MET A 64 -19.62 29.29 14.73
C MET A 64 -19.39 30.67 15.36
N LEU A 65 -18.17 31.20 15.30
CA LEU A 65 -17.85 32.55 15.76
C LEU A 65 -18.57 33.61 14.93
N GLU A 66 -18.59 33.47 13.60
CA GLU A 66 -19.29 34.37 12.69
C GLU A 66 -20.81 34.35 12.96
N TYR A 67 -21.42 33.17 13.04
CA TYR A 67 -22.85 32.99 13.31
C TYR A 67 -23.30 33.56 14.66
N LEU A 68 -22.47 33.43 15.69
CA LEU A 68 -22.74 33.99 17.01
C LEU A 68 -22.55 35.52 17.01
N GLY A 69 -21.51 36.02 16.33
CA GLY A 69 -21.26 37.45 16.17
C GLY A 69 -22.40 38.19 15.46
N GLU A 70 -22.92 37.61 14.37
CA GLU A 70 -24.08 38.15 13.64
C GLU A 70 -25.35 38.27 14.49
N ARG A 71 -25.48 37.44 15.53
CA ARG A 71 -26.60 37.46 16.49
C ARG A 71 -26.32 38.33 17.73
N GLY A 72 -25.20 39.06 17.74
CA GLY A 72 -24.85 39.97 18.82
C GLY A 72 -24.21 39.31 20.04
N PHE A 73 -23.71 38.07 19.92
CA PHE A 73 -22.98 37.40 20.99
C PHE A 73 -21.48 37.75 20.95
N SER A 74 -20.95 38.25 22.07
CA SER A 74 -19.52 38.44 22.30
C SER A 74 -18.93 37.19 22.94
N VAL A 75 -18.25 36.36 22.14
CA VAL A 75 -17.70 35.07 22.56
C VAL A 75 -16.38 35.26 23.31
N LYS A 76 -16.33 34.84 24.59
CA LYS A 76 -15.14 34.83 25.44
C LYS A 76 -14.38 33.51 25.36
N LEU A 77 -15.09 32.39 25.20
CA LEU A 77 -14.51 31.05 25.06
C LEU A 77 -15.37 30.22 24.11
N LEU A 78 -14.70 29.50 23.22
CA LEU A 78 -15.32 28.49 22.35
C LEU A 78 -14.40 27.27 22.28
N GLU A 79 -14.88 26.16 22.81
CA GLU A 79 -14.27 24.84 22.68
C GLU A 79 -15.23 23.92 21.95
N ILE A 80 -14.77 23.35 20.84
CA ILE A 80 -15.52 22.35 20.07
C ILE A 80 -14.67 21.09 20.04
N ALA A 81 -15.22 19.99 20.55
CA ALA A 81 -14.63 18.67 20.44
C ALA A 81 -15.51 17.81 19.54
N VAL A 82 -14.92 17.31 18.47
CA VAL A 82 -15.55 16.35 17.56
C VAL A 82 -14.90 15.00 17.79
N SER A 83 -15.70 13.99 18.11
CA SER A 83 -15.21 12.62 18.25
C SER A 83 -16.05 11.68 17.40
N TYR A 84 -15.38 10.80 16.66
CA TYR A 84 -16.07 9.69 16.01
C TYR A 84 -16.48 8.67 17.09
N ARG A 85 -17.72 8.17 17.05
CA ARG A 85 -18.21 7.16 17.99
C ARG A 85 -18.62 5.87 17.29
N CYS A 86 -18.23 4.76 17.89
CA CYS A 86 -18.71 3.46 17.45
C CYS A 86 -20.24 3.38 17.59
N PRO A 87 -20.98 2.96 16.54
CA PRO A 87 -22.44 2.90 16.58
C PRO A 87 -22.98 1.81 17.52
N VAL A 88 -22.13 0.85 17.94
CA VAL A 88 -22.54 -0.26 18.79
C VAL A 88 -22.26 -0.02 20.28
N CYS A 89 -21.05 0.45 20.63
CA CYS A 89 -20.65 0.63 22.03
C CYS A 89 -20.43 2.09 22.44
N SER A 90 -20.60 3.04 21.51
CA SER A 90 -20.43 4.48 21.73
C SER A 90 -19.03 4.89 22.22
N ALA A 91 -18.03 4.01 22.11
CA ALA A 91 -16.65 4.35 22.42
C ALA A 91 -16.08 5.35 21.41
N SER A 92 -15.20 6.24 21.89
CA SER A 92 -14.48 7.19 21.04
C SER A 92 -13.42 6.45 20.21
N ILE A 93 -13.50 6.59 18.89
CA ILE A 93 -12.56 6.00 17.95
C ILE A 93 -11.71 7.10 17.33
N ASP A 94 -10.42 6.84 17.28
CA ASP A 94 -9.47 7.68 16.55
C ASP A 94 -9.40 7.16 15.11
N LEU A 95 -9.80 8.00 14.15
CA LEU A 95 -9.85 7.67 12.72
C LEU A 95 -9.07 8.72 11.95
N THR A 96 -8.37 8.28 10.90
CA THR A 96 -7.79 9.24 9.94
C THR A 96 -8.87 9.71 8.96
N PRO A 97 -8.74 10.91 8.37
CA PRO A 97 -9.67 11.42 7.35
C PRO A 97 -9.96 10.45 6.21
N GLU A 98 -8.95 9.66 5.82
CA GLU A 98 -8.96 8.69 4.73
C GLU A 98 -9.54 7.33 5.13
N THR A 99 -9.75 7.08 6.43
CA THR A 99 -10.30 5.81 6.89
C THR A 99 -11.74 5.66 6.40
N VAL A 100 -12.03 4.60 5.65
CA VAL A 100 -13.36 4.26 5.15
C VAL A 100 -14.01 3.19 6.01
N ILE A 101 -13.24 2.17 6.40
CA ILE A 101 -13.71 1.04 7.20
C ILE A 101 -12.81 0.92 8.43
N TYR A 102 -13.37 0.52 9.57
CA TYR A 102 -12.60 0.32 10.77
C TYR A 102 -13.13 -0.84 11.60
N VAL A 103 -12.31 -1.28 12.56
CA VAL A 103 -12.69 -2.25 13.58
C VAL A 103 -12.54 -1.59 14.95
N CYS A 104 -13.63 -1.57 15.72
CA CYS A 104 -13.66 -0.95 17.03
C CYS A 104 -12.76 -1.73 18.01
N PRO A 105 -11.74 -1.09 18.64
CA PRO A 105 -10.87 -1.76 19.60
C PRO A 105 -11.53 -2.06 20.96
N TYR A 106 -12.75 -1.58 21.19
CA TYR A 106 -13.46 -1.74 22.46
C TYR A 106 -14.45 -2.91 22.43
N CYS A 107 -15.27 -3.00 21.38
CA CYS A 107 -16.28 -4.05 21.23
C CYS A 107 -16.04 -4.98 20.04
N GLY A 108 -15.09 -4.67 19.14
CA GLY A 108 -14.76 -5.49 17.98
C GLY A 108 -15.74 -5.39 16.80
N TRP A 109 -16.71 -4.49 16.86
CA TRP A 109 -17.58 -4.20 15.72
C TRP A 109 -16.77 -3.71 14.53
N ALA A 110 -17.11 -4.19 13.33
CA ALA A 110 -16.49 -3.78 12.08
C ALA A 110 -17.54 -3.20 11.13
N GLY A 111 -17.18 -2.08 10.51
CA GLY A 111 -18.07 -1.40 9.60
C GLY A 111 -17.43 -0.18 8.97
N ASP A 112 -18.20 0.47 8.11
CA ASP A 112 -17.78 1.73 7.52
C ASP A 112 -17.93 2.89 8.50
N VAL A 113 -17.25 3.99 8.21
CA VAL A 113 -17.35 5.24 8.97
C VAL A 113 -18.77 5.84 8.94
N LYS A 114 -19.62 5.39 8.01
CA LYS A 114 -21.04 5.79 7.92
C LYS A 114 -21.93 5.03 8.91
N GLY A 115 -21.36 4.06 9.63
CA GLY A 115 -22.06 3.27 10.65
C GLY A 115 -22.71 2.00 10.11
N SER A 116 -22.49 1.65 8.84
CA SER A 116 -23.01 0.41 8.26
C SER A 116 -22.08 -0.74 8.59
N ALA A 117 -22.64 -1.82 9.14
CA ALA A 117 -21.88 -3.03 9.44
C ALA A 117 -21.28 -3.63 8.16
N LYS A 118 -20.02 -4.09 8.24
CA LYS A 118 -19.33 -4.76 7.13
C LYS A 118 -18.78 -6.10 7.61
N VAL A 119 -18.93 -7.12 6.79
CA VAL A 119 -18.33 -8.43 7.05
C VAL A 119 -16.89 -8.41 6.56
N LEU A 120 -15.96 -8.40 7.51
CA LEU A 120 -14.53 -8.56 7.23
C LEU A 120 -14.16 -10.02 7.39
N HIS A 121 -13.29 -10.51 6.51
CA HIS A 121 -12.70 -11.83 6.64
C HIS A 121 -11.28 -11.70 7.17
N VAL A 122 -10.75 -12.73 7.82
CA VAL A 122 -9.44 -12.68 8.45
C VAL A 122 -8.77 -14.04 8.41
N TRP A 123 -7.45 -14.03 8.18
CA TRP A 123 -6.60 -15.16 8.52
C TRP A 123 -6.02 -14.97 9.92
N PRO A 124 -6.18 -15.91 10.86
CA PRO A 124 -5.45 -15.86 12.12
C PRO A 124 -3.95 -15.94 11.83
N SER A 125 -3.15 -15.25 12.65
CA SER A 125 -1.71 -15.35 12.55
C SER A 125 -1.21 -16.66 13.17
N VAL A 126 -0.23 -17.30 12.52
CA VAL A 126 0.61 -18.32 13.17
C VAL A 126 1.42 -17.71 14.32
N SER A 127 1.92 -18.57 15.22
CA SER A 127 2.65 -18.15 16.42
C SER A 127 3.96 -17.42 16.11
N TYR A 128 4.31 -16.50 17.00
CA TYR A 128 5.55 -15.73 16.91
C TYR A 128 6.80 -16.63 16.83
N GLU A 129 6.81 -17.74 17.56
CA GLU A 129 7.93 -18.70 17.56
C GLU A 129 8.11 -19.33 16.19
N THR A 130 7.01 -19.70 15.52
CA THR A 130 7.02 -20.25 14.16
C THR A 130 7.62 -19.25 13.18
N ILE A 131 7.19 -17.99 13.29
CA ILE A 131 7.67 -16.89 12.46
C ILE A 131 9.18 -16.69 12.62
N VAL A 132 9.66 -16.56 13.86
CA VAL A 132 11.08 -16.34 14.15
C VAL A 132 11.93 -17.54 13.73
N ASN A 133 11.45 -18.77 13.94
CA ASN A 133 12.16 -19.97 13.53
C ASN A 133 12.29 -20.07 12.01
N ASN A 134 11.23 -19.78 11.26
CA ASN A 134 11.27 -19.75 9.80
C ASN A 134 12.22 -18.66 9.29
N LEU A 135 12.21 -17.47 9.90
CA LEU A 135 13.15 -16.40 9.58
C LEU A 135 14.61 -16.84 9.79
N ARG A 136 14.92 -17.46 10.95
CA ARG A 136 16.27 -17.98 11.25
C ARG A 136 16.76 -18.99 10.21
N ARG A 137 15.88 -19.85 9.68
CA ARG A 137 16.22 -20.82 8.62
C ARG A 137 16.58 -20.14 7.30
N VAL A 138 15.94 -19.02 6.96
CA VAL A 138 16.24 -18.26 5.74
C VAL A 138 17.51 -17.45 5.89
N VAL A 139 17.69 -16.76 7.02
CA VAL A 139 18.88 -15.93 7.25
C VAL A 139 20.15 -16.79 7.45
N ARG A 140 20.01 -18.02 7.97
CA ARG A 140 21.11 -18.98 8.20
C ARG A 140 22.26 -18.42 9.04
N ARG A 141 21.97 -17.48 9.94
CA ARG A 141 22.93 -16.84 10.85
C ARG A 141 22.35 -16.69 12.24
N ARG A 142 23.22 -16.56 13.24
CA ARG A 142 22.82 -16.17 14.60
C ARG A 142 22.43 -14.70 14.61
N ILE A 143 21.14 -14.43 14.53
CA ILE A 143 20.56 -13.09 14.58
C ILE A 143 20.03 -12.77 15.98
N LYS A 144 20.11 -11.50 16.37
CA LYS A 144 19.40 -10.99 17.54
C LYS A 144 18.11 -10.34 17.06
N VAL A 145 16.98 -10.97 17.32
CA VAL A 145 15.66 -10.39 16.99
C VAL A 145 15.41 -9.19 17.90
N GLY A 146 15.04 -8.06 17.31
CA GLY A 146 14.66 -6.84 18.00
C GLY A 146 13.14 -6.70 18.01
N GLU A 147 12.65 -5.54 17.60
CA GLU A 147 11.21 -5.29 17.50
C GLU A 147 10.55 -6.19 16.45
N SER A 148 9.37 -6.70 16.81
CA SER A 148 8.55 -7.53 15.93
C SER A 148 7.11 -7.02 15.99
N VAL A 149 6.57 -6.61 14.85
CA VAL A 149 5.25 -6.00 14.76
C VAL A 149 4.37 -6.85 13.85
N LEU A 150 3.25 -7.32 14.40
CA LEU A 150 2.17 -7.92 13.62
C LEU A 150 1.24 -6.80 13.15
N LYS A 151 1.00 -6.73 11.83
CA LYS A 151 0.00 -5.87 11.22
C LYS A 151 -0.98 -6.71 10.41
N TYR A 152 -2.25 -6.35 10.43
CA TYR A 152 -3.26 -6.91 9.53
C TYR A 152 -3.44 -5.93 8.37
N VAL A 153 -2.97 -6.34 7.20
CA VAL A 153 -3.09 -5.56 5.96
C VAL A 153 -4.43 -5.86 5.32
N PRO A 154 -5.29 -4.85 5.06
CA PRO A 154 -6.56 -5.08 4.40
C PRO A 154 -6.35 -5.25 2.88
N LEU A 155 -6.92 -6.32 2.33
CA LEU A 155 -6.97 -6.56 0.90
C LEU A 155 -8.40 -6.80 0.45
N TRP A 156 -8.82 -6.11 -0.60
CA TRP A 156 -9.99 -6.50 -1.39
C TRP A 156 -9.59 -7.65 -2.31
N ILE A 157 -10.13 -8.83 -2.08
CA ILE A 157 -10.01 -9.96 -3.00
C ILE A 157 -11.26 -9.99 -3.86
N VAL A 158 -11.08 -9.84 -5.17
CA VAL A 158 -12.18 -9.84 -6.14
C VAL A 158 -12.05 -11.01 -7.09
N GLU A 159 -13.16 -11.62 -7.48
CA GLU A 159 -13.16 -12.62 -8.54
C GLU A 159 -13.26 -11.91 -9.89
N ALA A 160 -12.38 -12.28 -10.81
CA ALA A 160 -12.33 -11.71 -12.15
C ALA A 160 -12.50 -12.82 -13.18
N ASN A 161 -13.49 -12.65 -14.07
CA ASN A 161 -13.64 -13.44 -15.28
C ASN A 161 -13.15 -12.60 -16.45
N VAL A 162 -12.02 -13.04 -17.02
CA VAL A 162 -11.26 -12.28 -18.00
C VAL A 162 -11.35 -12.95 -19.36
N ASN A 163 -11.79 -12.19 -20.36
CA ASN A 163 -11.79 -12.56 -21.76
C ASN A 163 -11.06 -11.46 -22.55
N VAL A 164 -9.80 -11.71 -22.90
CA VAL A 164 -8.94 -10.74 -23.59
C VAL A 164 -8.54 -11.27 -24.95
N TYR A 165 -8.84 -10.51 -26.01
CA TYR A 165 -8.27 -10.70 -27.33
C TYR A 165 -7.07 -9.77 -27.52
N TYR A 166 -6.02 -10.28 -28.14
CA TYR A 166 -4.92 -9.45 -28.60
C TYR A 166 -4.47 -9.86 -29.99
N GLU A 167 -3.99 -8.87 -30.74
CA GLU A 167 -3.28 -9.03 -31.99
C GLU A 167 -2.09 -8.10 -32.02
N GLY A 168 -0.98 -8.58 -32.57
CA GLY A 168 0.19 -7.75 -32.73
C GLY A 168 1.22 -8.37 -33.66
N TYR A 169 2.27 -7.61 -33.90
CA TYR A 169 3.42 -8.06 -34.66
C TYR A 169 4.70 -8.01 -33.83
N TYR A 170 5.66 -8.85 -34.22
CA TYR A 170 6.98 -8.88 -33.63
C TYR A 170 8.04 -9.12 -34.70
N LYS A 171 9.23 -8.53 -34.51
CA LYS A 171 10.36 -8.70 -35.42
C LYS A 171 11.36 -9.70 -34.86
N VAL A 172 11.76 -10.68 -35.67
CA VAL A 172 12.83 -11.63 -35.34
C VAL A 172 13.95 -11.53 -36.36
N LYS A 173 15.20 -11.66 -35.89
CA LYS A 173 16.36 -11.78 -36.77
C LYS A 173 16.56 -13.24 -37.15
N ARG A 174 16.42 -13.55 -38.46
CA ARG A 174 16.75 -14.86 -39.02
C ARG A 174 17.98 -14.71 -39.92
N LYS A 175 19.12 -15.25 -39.48
CA LYS A 175 20.42 -15.11 -40.16
C LYS A 175 20.77 -13.62 -40.39
N LYS A 176 20.72 -13.14 -41.64
CA LYS A 176 21.04 -11.76 -42.05
C LYS A 176 19.80 -10.89 -42.35
N ARG A 177 18.58 -11.39 -42.18
CA ARG A 177 17.34 -10.65 -42.50
C ARG A 177 16.43 -10.55 -41.27
N TYR A 178 15.68 -9.45 -41.20
CA TYR A 178 14.60 -9.28 -40.23
C TYR A 178 13.29 -9.78 -40.85
N ALA A 179 12.53 -10.55 -40.09
CA ALA A 179 11.19 -10.98 -40.47
C ALA A 179 10.19 -10.41 -39.46
N THR A 180 9.16 -9.72 -39.98
CA THR A 180 8.00 -9.30 -39.19
C THR A 180 6.97 -10.42 -39.23
N LEU A 181 6.55 -10.87 -38.06
CA LEU A 181 5.55 -11.93 -37.91
C LEU A 181 4.39 -11.37 -37.09
N SER A 182 3.15 -11.68 -37.47
CA SER A 182 1.98 -11.40 -36.65
C SER A 182 1.63 -12.61 -35.77
N LYS A 183 1.03 -12.34 -34.62
CA LYS A 183 0.41 -13.34 -33.76
C LYS A 183 -0.80 -12.70 -33.11
N SER A 184 -1.90 -13.44 -33.09
CA SER A 184 -3.07 -13.13 -32.29
C SER A 184 -3.33 -14.25 -31.29
N GLY A 185 -4.11 -13.95 -30.26
CA GLY A 185 -4.45 -14.91 -29.24
C GLY A 185 -5.57 -14.43 -28.34
N TRP A 186 -6.03 -15.36 -27.51
CA TRP A 186 -7.07 -15.12 -26.52
C TRP A 186 -6.56 -15.56 -25.15
N PHE A 187 -6.88 -14.79 -24.12
CA PHE A 187 -6.78 -15.21 -22.73
C PHE A 187 -8.20 -15.33 -22.17
N ARG A 188 -8.54 -16.52 -21.69
CA ARG A 188 -9.85 -16.82 -21.07
C ARG A 188 -9.63 -17.56 -19.78
N GLU A 189 -9.70 -16.85 -18.67
CA GLU A 189 -9.46 -17.44 -17.35
C GLU A 189 -10.26 -16.72 -16.27
N LYS A 190 -10.59 -17.49 -15.22
CA LYS A 190 -11.17 -16.98 -13.99
C LYS A 190 -10.08 -16.97 -12.93
N LEU A 191 -9.90 -15.84 -12.26
CA LEU A 191 -8.85 -15.65 -11.26
C LEU A 191 -9.35 -14.79 -10.11
N ALA A 192 -8.77 -14.99 -8.92
CA ALA A 192 -8.94 -14.08 -7.80
C ALA A 192 -7.82 -13.04 -7.83
N TYR A 193 -8.18 -11.75 -7.72
CA TYR A 193 -7.25 -10.64 -7.80
C TYR A 193 -7.24 -9.83 -6.49
N PRO A 194 -6.08 -9.62 -5.86
CA PRO A 194 -5.98 -8.90 -4.59
C PRO A 194 -5.58 -7.43 -4.80
N VAL A 195 -6.37 -6.51 -4.28
CA VAL A 195 -6.08 -5.07 -4.22
C VAL A 195 -5.82 -4.68 -2.77
N ILE A 196 -4.70 -4.02 -2.49
CA ILE A 196 -4.41 -3.51 -1.14
C ILE A 196 -5.36 -2.35 -0.87
N ALA A 197 -6.13 -2.40 0.21
CA ALA A 197 -7.16 -1.41 0.52
C ALA A 197 -6.60 -0.17 1.23
N ARG A 198 -5.42 0.33 0.81
CA ARG A 198 -4.78 1.52 1.36
C ARG A 198 -4.24 2.41 0.25
N LEU A 199 -4.38 3.72 0.43
CA LEU A 199 -3.91 4.73 -0.52
C LEU A 199 -2.41 4.94 -0.37
N ASN A 200 -1.69 4.94 -1.49
CA ASN A 200 -0.27 5.34 -1.59
C ASN A 200 0.67 4.69 -0.55
N SER A 201 0.33 3.50 -0.06
CA SER A 201 1.10 2.80 0.97
C SER A 201 2.00 1.74 0.34
N GLU A 202 3.30 2.04 0.25
CA GLU A 202 4.29 0.99 -0.01
C GLU A 202 4.43 0.09 1.23
N ILE A 203 3.67 -1.01 1.23
CA ILE A 203 3.80 -2.04 2.27
C ILE A 203 5.06 -2.86 1.98
N PHE A 204 5.93 -2.99 2.98
CA PHE A 204 7.10 -3.86 2.87
C PHE A 204 6.65 -5.31 2.58
N ALA A 205 7.03 -5.83 1.42
CA ALA A 205 6.59 -7.11 0.87
C ALA A 205 5.10 -7.17 0.43
N GLY A 206 4.47 -6.04 0.07
CA GLY A 206 3.08 -5.99 -0.39
C GLY A 206 2.78 -6.86 -1.61
N GLU A 207 3.67 -6.87 -2.61
CA GLU A 207 3.52 -7.72 -3.80
C GLU A 207 3.62 -9.22 -3.50
N GLU A 208 4.55 -9.60 -2.62
CA GLU A 208 4.66 -10.96 -2.13
C GLU A 208 3.46 -11.35 -1.25
N LEU A 209 2.91 -10.39 -0.50
CA LEU A 209 1.70 -10.56 0.31
C LEU A 209 0.45 -10.82 -0.55
N LYS A 210 0.25 -10.02 -1.61
CA LYS A 210 -0.80 -10.25 -2.63
C LYS A 210 -0.73 -11.69 -3.16
N LYS A 211 0.48 -12.14 -3.54
CA LYS A 211 0.70 -13.49 -4.08
C LYS A 211 0.42 -14.60 -3.07
N ILE A 212 0.85 -14.45 -1.82
CA ILE A 212 0.61 -15.48 -0.80
C ILE A 212 -0.87 -15.55 -0.40
N ALA A 213 -1.57 -14.41 -0.35
CA ALA A 213 -3.00 -14.37 -0.05
C ALA A 213 -3.82 -15.18 -1.07
N ILE A 214 -3.62 -14.96 -2.37
CA ILE A 214 -4.32 -15.70 -3.44
C ILE A 214 -3.96 -17.19 -3.42
N ARG A 215 -2.69 -17.53 -3.20
CA ARG A 215 -2.27 -18.94 -3.08
C ARG A 215 -2.92 -19.63 -1.88
N SER A 216 -3.11 -18.89 -0.79
CA SER A 216 -3.68 -19.43 0.45
C SER A 216 -5.18 -19.58 0.38
N LEU A 217 -5.89 -18.73 -0.38
CA LEU A 217 -7.35 -18.73 -0.53
C LEU A 217 -7.95 -20.13 -0.80
N THR A 218 -7.27 -20.93 -1.62
CA THR A 218 -7.72 -22.29 -1.97
C THR A 218 -7.43 -23.34 -0.91
N LYS A 219 -6.33 -23.20 -0.17
CA LYS A 219 -5.87 -24.20 0.82
C LYS A 219 -6.41 -23.92 2.22
N LEU A 220 -6.57 -22.65 2.53
CA LEU A 220 -6.98 -22.12 3.81
C LEU A 220 -7.84 -20.89 3.52
N PRO A 221 -9.16 -21.03 3.35
CA PRO A 221 -10.02 -19.86 3.15
C PRO A 221 -10.04 -18.98 4.41
N PRO A 222 -10.10 -17.64 4.27
CA PRO A 222 -10.21 -16.75 5.40
C PRO A 222 -11.61 -16.86 6.01
N LEU A 223 -11.71 -16.70 7.33
CA LEU A 223 -12.98 -16.85 8.04
C LEU A 223 -13.61 -15.48 8.29
N PRO A 224 -14.96 -15.38 8.35
CA PRO A 224 -15.61 -14.15 8.79
C PRO A 224 -15.14 -13.82 10.21
N MET A 225 -14.78 -12.55 10.42
CA MET A 225 -14.26 -12.07 11.68
C MET A 225 -15.41 -11.87 12.68
N ASP A 226 -15.31 -12.51 13.83
CA ASP A 226 -16.18 -12.23 14.96
C ASP A 226 -15.71 -11.01 15.77
N SER A 227 -16.57 -10.50 16.65
CA SER A 227 -16.26 -9.33 17.48
C SER A 227 -15.18 -9.59 18.54
N SER A 228 -15.02 -10.81 19.05
CA SER A 228 -13.99 -11.15 20.04
C SER A 228 -12.59 -11.07 19.42
N LEU A 229 -12.44 -11.69 18.25
CA LEU A 229 -11.23 -11.62 17.45
C LEU A 229 -10.98 -10.20 17.00
N GLY A 230 -12.00 -9.52 16.45
CA GLY A 230 -11.92 -8.12 16.01
C GLY A 230 -11.40 -7.20 17.11
N LYS A 231 -11.94 -7.32 18.33
CA LYS A 231 -11.46 -6.57 19.51
C LYS A 231 -9.99 -6.82 19.81
N THR A 232 -9.55 -8.06 19.70
CA THR A 232 -8.18 -8.50 19.99
C THR A 232 -7.18 -7.93 18.99
N ILE A 233 -7.55 -7.90 17.70
CA ILE A 233 -6.64 -7.51 16.61
C ILE A 233 -6.82 -6.07 16.12
N ALA A 234 -7.83 -5.34 16.60
CA ALA A 234 -8.19 -4.00 16.11
C ALA A 234 -7.00 -3.03 16.05
N LYS A 235 -6.12 -3.03 17.05
CA LYS A 235 -4.95 -2.14 17.11
C LYS A 235 -3.85 -2.50 16.12
N GLN A 236 -3.84 -3.75 15.65
CA GLN A 236 -2.90 -4.27 14.66
C GLN A 236 -3.43 -4.09 13.24
N ILE A 237 -4.73 -3.85 13.06
CA ILE A 237 -5.34 -3.61 11.75
C ILE A 237 -4.87 -2.27 11.20
N LEU A 238 -4.39 -2.32 9.96
CA LEU A 238 -4.22 -1.13 9.16
C LEU A 238 -5.60 -0.74 8.62
N ALA A 239 -6.04 0.48 8.87
CA ALA A 239 -7.35 0.96 8.43
C ALA A 239 -7.49 0.87 6.90
N PRO A 240 -8.57 0.24 6.38
CA PRO A 240 -8.92 0.35 4.97
C PRO A 240 -9.31 1.79 4.59
N GLU A 241 -8.66 2.29 3.55
CA GLU A 241 -8.82 3.65 3.01
C GLU A 241 -9.47 3.65 1.61
N ILE A 242 -9.68 2.47 1.02
CA ILE A 242 -10.25 2.31 -0.32
C ILE A 242 -11.60 1.61 -0.21
N GLU A 243 -12.65 2.23 -0.76
CA GLU A 243 -13.99 1.66 -0.79
C GLU A 243 -14.08 0.49 -1.80
N GLU A 244 -15.12 -0.34 -1.69
CA GLU A 244 -15.34 -1.48 -2.59
C GLU A 244 -15.38 -1.07 -4.07
N GLY A 245 -16.12 -0.01 -4.41
CA GLY A 245 -16.26 0.46 -5.78
C GLY A 245 -14.95 0.97 -6.38
N GLU A 246 -14.10 1.59 -5.57
CA GLU A 246 -12.76 2.03 -5.98
C GLU A 246 -11.82 0.85 -6.15
N ALA A 247 -11.86 -0.12 -5.24
CA ALA A 247 -11.08 -1.35 -5.34
C ALA A 247 -11.41 -2.13 -6.62
N LEU A 248 -12.68 -2.17 -7.05
CA LEU A 248 -13.08 -2.78 -8.31
C LEU A 248 -12.50 -2.05 -9.53
N LYS A 249 -12.40 -0.72 -9.49
CA LYS A 249 -11.74 0.07 -10.55
C LYS A 249 -10.24 -0.24 -10.59
N TYR A 250 -9.56 -0.19 -9.44
CA TYR A 250 -8.13 -0.53 -9.36
C TYR A 250 -7.85 -1.96 -9.81
N ALA A 251 -8.68 -2.93 -9.41
CA ALA A 251 -8.55 -4.31 -9.87
C ALA A 251 -8.66 -4.41 -11.40
N ARG A 252 -9.65 -3.74 -12.00
CA ARG A 252 -9.82 -3.73 -13.47
C ARG A 252 -8.58 -3.17 -14.16
N ASP A 253 -8.09 -2.02 -13.71
CA ASP A 253 -6.94 -1.34 -14.30
C ASP A 253 -5.65 -2.16 -14.14
N GLU A 254 -5.38 -2.71 -12.95
CA GLU A 254 -4.21 -3.57 -12.70
C GLU A 254 -4.28 -4.88 -13.52
N ILE A 255 -5.46 -5.50 -13.63
CA ILE A 255 -5.68 -6.71 -14.44
C ILE A 255 -5.44 -6.39 -15.92
N GLU A 256 -6.01 -5.31 -16.44
CA GLU A 256 -5.85 -4.93 -17.85
C GLU A 256 -4.38 -4.73 -18.20
N ASN A 257 -3.65 -3.96 -17.39
CA ASN A 257 -2.21 -3.75 -17.53
C ASN A 257 -1.41 -5.07 -17.51
N PHE A 258 -1.76 -5.97 -16.59
CA PHE A 258 -1.15 -7.30 -16.53
C PHE A 258 -1.35 -8.09 -17.84
N TYR A 259 -2.54 -8.04 -18.45
CA TYR A 259 -2.79 -8.73 -19.70
C TYR A 259 -2.15 -8.07 -20.92
N ILE A 260 -1.95 -6.75 -20.91
CA ILE A 260 -1.14 -6.05 -21.93
C ILE A 260 0.30 -6.59 -21.88
N GLU A 261 0.90 -6.66 -20.70
CA GLU A 261 2.26 -7.21 -20.54
C GLU A 261 2.33 -8.70 -20.92
N LYS A 262 1.31 -9.50 -20.53
CA LYS A 262 1.22 -10.91 -20.89
C LYS A 262 1.10 -11.10 -22.41
N ALA A 263 0.27 -10.30 -23.09
CA ALA A 263 0.15 -10.30 -24.54
C ALA A 263 1.49 -9.97 -25.22
N LEU A 264 2.18 -8.90 -24.77
CA LEU A 264 3.52 -8.56 -25.27
C LEU A 264 4.52 -9.71 -25.06
N ASN A 265 4.47 -10.41 -23.93
CA ASN A 265 5.35 -11.55 -23.70
C ASN A 265 5.08 -12.72 -24.65
N GLU A 266 3.81 -12.99 -24.96
CA GLU A 266 3.39 -14.00 -25.94
C GLU A 266 3.77 -13.66 -27.40
N LEU A 267 3.93 -12.37 -27.74
CA LEU A 267 4.42 -11.94 -29.05
C LEU A 267 5.92 -12.28 -29.19
N GLY A 268 6.22 -13.41 -29.85
CA GLY A 268 7.57 -13.80 -30.28
C GLY A 268 8.56 -14.22 -29.18
N GLY A 269 8.12 -14.25 -27.91
CA GLY A 269 8.92 -14.67 -26.77
C GLY A 269 10.22 -13.88 -26.62
N LYS A 270 11.30 -14.56 -26.16
CA LYS A 270 12.62 -13.95 -25.92
C LYS A 270 13.41 -13.61 -27.19
N ARG A 271 12.99 -14.10 -28.37
CA ARG A 271 13.71 -13.91 -29.65
C ARG A 271 13.25 -12.68 -30.44
N ALA A 272 12.16 -12.05 -29.99
CA ALA A 272 11.65 -10.83 -30.60
C ALA A 272 12.49 -9.63 -30.21
N ILE A 273 12.81 -8.81 -31.21
CA ILE A 273 13.62 -7.58 -31.09
C ILE A 273 12.72 -6.37 -30.88
N GLU A 274 11.56 -6.38 -31.54
CA GLU A 274 10.53 -5.35 -31.44
C GLU A 274 9.19 -6.06 -31.34
N LYS A 275 8.30 -5.52 -30.51
CA LYS A 275 6.96 -6.06 -30.26
C LYS A 275 5.98 -4.91 -30.24
N LYS A 276 4.86 -5.04 -30.94
CA LYS A 276 3.79 -4.05 -30.92
C LYS A 276 2.43 -4.74 -30.97
N ILE A 277 1.54 -4.31 -30.10
CA ILE A 277 0.13 -4.68 -30.12
C ILE A 277 -0.59 -3.74 -31.10
N THR A 278 -1.41 -4.31 -31.98
CA THR A 278 -2.22 -3.58 -32.97
C THR A 278 -3.69 -3.55 -32.61
N ASP A 279 -4.21 -4.61 -31.99
CA ASP A 279 -5.57 -4.66 -31.45
C ASP A 279 -5.54 -5.30 -30.06
N PHE A 280 -6.31 -4.75 -29.12
CA PHE A 280 -6.45 -5.24 -27.76
C PHE A 280 -7.87 -4.98 -27.28
N ARG A 281 -8.58 -6.04 -26.92
CA ARG A 281 -9.96 -5.96 -26.42
C ARG A 281 -10.05 -6.75 -25.14
N ALA A 282 -10.34 -6.07 -24.04
CA ALA A 282 -10.45 -6.67 -22.72
C ALA A 282 -11.89 -6.59 -22.21
N GLU A 283 -12.52 -7.75 -22.07
CA GLU A 283 -13.77 -7.90 -21.35
C GLU A 283 -13.48 -8.49 -19.98
N ILE A 284 -13.52 -7.63 -18.95
CA ILE A 284 -13.27 -8.01 -17.56
C ILE A 284 -14.57 -7.83 -16.78
N SER A 285 -15.09 -8.93 -16.24
CA SER A 285 -16.21 -8.91 -15.29
C SER A 285 -15.69 -9.24 -13.89
N LEU A 286 -16.02 -8.39 -12.93
CA LEU A 286 -15.60 -8.52 -11.54
C LEU A 286 -16.80 -8.86 -10.67
N SER A 287 -16.63 -9.77 -9.72
CA SER A 287 -17.68 -10.22 -8.80
C SER A 287 -17.11 -10.56 -7.43
N ASN A 288 -18.01 -10.72 -6.45
CA ASN A 288 -17.70 -11.23 -5.11
C ASN A 288 -16.53 -10.51 -4.40
N PRO A 289 -16.55 -9.17 -4.29
CA PRO A 289 -15.52 -8.45 -3.55
C PRO A 289 -15.56 -8.83 -2.06
N MET A 290 -14.43 -9.29 -1.55
CA MET A 290 -14.27 -9.70 -0.16
C MET A 290 -13.15 -8.89 0.49
N LEU A 291 -13.45 -8.16 1.56
CA LEU A 291 -12.44 -7.47 2.35
C LEU A 291 -11.80 -8.45 3.34
N VAL A 292 -10.50 -8.71 3.17
CA VAL A 292 -9.73 -9.67 3.94
C VAL A 292 -8.59 -9.00 4.68
N LEU A 293 -8.50 -9.25 5.98
CA LEU A 293 -7.41 -8.84 6.85
C LEU A 293 -6.30 -9.90 6.82
N VAL A 294 -5.19 -9.58 6.19
CA VAL A 294 -4.06 -10.49 6.00
C VAL A 294 -2.95 -10.20 7.01
N PRO A 295 -2.59 -11.16 7.89
CA PRO A 295 -1.55 -10.95 8.89
C PRO A 295 -0.15 -10.92 8.25
N LEU A 296 0.60 -9.87 8.54
CA LEU A 296 1.98 -9.65 8.10
C LEU A 296 2.84 -9.31 9.32
N TRP A 297 3.89 -10.10 9.53
CA TRP A 297 4.91 -9.82 10.53
C TRP A 297 6.07 -9.03 9.91
N ILE A 298 6.35 -7.86 10.47
CA ILE A 298 7.54 -7.06 10.19
C ILE A 298 8.49 -7.23 11.36
N ILE A 299 9.70 -7.73 11.09
CA ILE A 299 10.67 -8.10 12.11
C ILE A 299 11.96 -7.36 11.83
N VAL A 300 12.37 -6.57 12.82
CA VAL A 300 13.67 -5.91 12.83
C VAL A 300 14.64 -6.81 13.58
N TYR A 301 15.78 -7.12 12.98
CA TYR A 301 16.80 -7.96 13.58
C TYR A 301 18.19 -7.37 13.41
N LYS A 302 19.09 -7.72 14.32
CA LYS A 302 20.48 -7.26 14.34
C LYS A 302 21.44 -8.39 14.01
N TRP A 303 22.44 -8.08 13.21
CA TRP A 303 23.56 -8.95 12.91
C TRP A 303 24.85 -8.14 12.73
N GLN A 304 25.91 -8.50 13.47
CA GLN A 304 27.21 -7.80 13.48
C GLN A 304 27.12 -6.27 13.62
N GLY A 305 26.19 -5.78 14.47
CA GLY A 305 26.01 -4.35 14.72
C GLY A 305 25.08 -3.63 13.73
N SER A 306 24.78 -4.23 12.58
CA SER A 306 23.84 -3.69 11.60
C SER A 306 22.40 -4.18 11.84
N VAL A 307 21.43 -3.35 11.43
CA VAL A 307 19.99 -3.60 11.57
C VAL A 307 19.43 -3.99 10.20
N TYR A 308 18.53 -4.96 10.18
CA TYR A 308 17.90 -5.50 8.98
C TYR A 308 16.42 -5.76 9.22
N THR A 309 15.63 -5.70 8.16
CA THR A 309 14.18 -5.91 8.20
C THR A 309 13.77 -7.17 7.44
N ALA A 310 12.79 -7.89 7.98
CA ALA A 310 12.18 -9.05 7.36
C ALA A 310 10.65 -8.94 7.42
N ALA A 311 9.99 -9.42 6.35
CA ALA A 311 8.56 -9.61 6.26
C ALA A 311 8.25 -11.11 6.18
N VAL A 312 7.36 -11.56 7.05
CA VAL A 312 6.92 -12.95 7.12
C VAL A 312 5.40 -13.00 7.08
N SER A 313 4.85 -13.86 6.23
CA SER A 313 3.42 -14.13 6.15
C SER A 313 2.94 -14.70 7.48
N GLY A 314 1.95 -14.05 8.08
CA GLY A 314 1.27 -14.58 9.26
C GLY A 314 0.32 -15.73 8.94
N ILE A 315 -0.03 -15.97 7.67
CA ILE A 315 -0.96 -17.04 7.28
C ILE A 315 -0.32 -18.41 7.49
N ASP A 316 0.90 -18.59 6.97
CA ASP A 316 1.59 -19.88 6.87
C ASP A 316 3.04 -19.84 7.42
N GLY A 317 3.47 -18.68 7.91
CA GLY A 317 4.82 -18.47 8.41
C GLY A 317 5.88 -18.37 7.32
N LYS A 318 5.49 -18.28 6.03
CA LYS A 318 6.45 -18.19 4.94
C LYS A 318 7.13 -16.82 4.93
N VAL A 319 8.46 -16.82 4.87
CA VAL A 319 9.24 -15.60 4.75
C VAL A 319 9.03 -15.01 3.35
N LEU A 320 8.52 -13.79 3.28
CA LEU A 320 8.15 -13.12 2.03
C LEU A 320 9.32 -12.30 1.47
N ARG A 321 9.97 -11.52 2.33
CA ARG A 321 11.06 -10.62 1.95
C ARG A 321 12.02 -10.44 3.13
N VAL A 322 13.33 -10.46 2.87
CA VAL A 322 14.36 -10.26 3.90
C VAL A 322 15.51 -9.43 3.36
N GLU A 323 15.95 -8.45 4.12
CA GLU A 323 17.23 -7.79 3.93
C GLU A 323 18.32 -8.69 4.49
N LEU A 324 19.11 -9.34 3.64
CA LEU A 324 20.20 -10.21 4.05
C LEU A 324 21.52 -9.44 4.10
N PRO A 325 22.36 -9.62 5.13
CA PRO A 325 23.67 -8.97 5.16
C PRO A 325 24.55 -9.50 4.01
N LEU A 326 25.17 -8.60 3.26
CA LEU A 326 26.11 -8.97 2.21
C LEU A 326 27.31 -9.70 2.83
N THR A 327 27.65 -10.87 2.26
CA THR A 327 28.84 -11.61 2.68
C THR A 327 30.11 -10.88 2.23
N ILE A 328 31.18 -11.01 2.99
CA ILE A 328 32.52 -10.54 2.59
C ILE A 328 32.90 -11.11 1.22
N GLY A 329 32.61 -12.40 0.97
CA GLY A 329 32.85 -13.03 -0.33
C GLY A 329 32.11 -12.36 -1.50
N LYS A 330 30.81 -12.03 -1.33
CA LYS A 330 30.07 -11.28 -2.37
C LYS A 330 30.61 -9.85 -2.55
N ARG A 331 31.01 -9.17 -1.47
CA ARG A 331 31.64 -7.85 -1.57
C ARG A 331 32.95 -7.92 -2.34
N LEU A 332 33.81 -8.88 -2.01
CA LEU A 332 35.06 -9.12 -2.73
C LEU A 332 34.83 -9.49 -4.19
N PHE A 333 33.82 -10.31 -4.49
CA PHE A 333 33.43 -10.61 -5.86
C PHE A 333 33.05 -9.34 -6.63
N TYR A 334 32.21 -8.46 -6.06
CA TYR A 334 31.84 -7.21 -6.73
C TYR A 334 33.02 -6.25 -6.91
N ILE A 335 33.92 -6.15 -5.92
CA ILE A 335 35.14 -5.36 -6.03
C ILE A 335 36.05 -5.93 -7.12
N ALA A 336 36.28 -7.24 -7.14
CA ALA A 336 37.08 -7.90 -8.17
C ALA A 336 36.44 -7.74 -9.56
N ALA A 337 35.13 -7.93 -9.68
CA ALA A 337 34.40 -7.72 -10.94
C ALA A 337 34.50 -6.27 -11.44
N ALA A 338 34.43 -5.28 -10.54
CA ALA A 338 34.66 -3.89 -10.88
C ALA A 338 36.11 -3.66 -11.37
N TYR A 339 37.10 -4.20 -10.66
CA TYR A 339 38.50 -4.09 -11.05
C TYR A 339 38.77 -4.71 -12.44
N PHE A 340 38.27 -5.92 -12.68
CA PHE A 340 38.40 -6.58 -13.99
C PHE A 340 37.62 -5.86 -15.09
N ALA A 341 36.44 -5.30 -14.81
CA ALA A 341 35.70 -4.48 -15.78
C ALA A 341 36.48 -3.22 -16.16
N ALA A 342 37.08 -2.54 -15.18
CA ALA A 342 37.94 -1.38 -15.42
C ALA A 342 39.16 -1.75 -16.27
N LEU A 343 39.90 -2.80 -15.90
CA LEU A 343 41.04 -3.29 -16.67
C LEU A 343 40.67 -3.70 -18.10
N ALA A 344 39.58 -4.45 -18.27
CA ALA A 344 39.12 -4.86 -19.58
C ALA A 344 38.73 -3.66 -20.45
N SER A 345 38.01 -2.68 -19.87
CA SER A 345 37.64 -1.46 -20.60
C SER A 345 38.86 -0.62 -21.00
N GLY A 346 39.85 -0.50 -20.12
CA GLY A 346 41.11 0.21 -20.39
C GLY A 346 41.97 -0.52 -21.44
N GLY A 347 42.10 -1.84 -21.34
CA GLY A 347 42.86 -2.63 -22.31
C GLY A 347 42.23 -2.64 -23.70
N ILE A 348 40.90 -2.74 -23.79
CA ILE A 348 40.18 -2.62 -25.07
C ILE A 348 40.37 -1.22 -25.66
N LEU A 349 40.29 -0.17 -24.83
CA LEU A 349 40.51 1.21 -25.25
C LEU A 349 41.94 1.42 -25.79
N GLU A 350 42.95 0.89 -25.10
CA GLU A 350 44.35 0.99 -25.52
C GLU A 350 44.60 0.27 -26.85
N ILE A 351 44.06 -0.94 -27.02
CA ILE A 351 44.16 -1.69 -28.28
C ILE A 351 43.47 -0.93 -29.41
N LEU A 352 42.28 -0.36 -29.17
CA LEU A 352 41.54 0.40 -30.16
C LEU A 352 42.30 1.64 -30.63
N LEU A 353 42.91 2.38 -29.70
CA LEU A 353 43.69 3.58 -29.98
C LEU A 353 44.99 3.27 -30.75
N ARG A 354 45.57 2.07 -30.60
CA ARG A 354 46.77 1.66 -31.34
C ARG A 354 46.50 1.20 -32.77
N ILE A 355 45.28 0.73 -33.08
CA ILE A 355 44.97 0.08 -34.37
C ILE A 355 44.42 1.07 -35.41
N SER A 356 43.87 2.22 -35.01
CA SER A 356 43.04 3.01 -35.93
C SER A 356 43.13 4.52 -35.68
N ASP A 357 43.37 5.28 -36.75
CA ASP A 357 43.73 6.71 -36.76
C ASP A 357 42.62 7.58 -37.40
N SER A 358 41.35 7.17 -37.27
CA SER A 358 40.20 7.83 -37.91
C SER A 358 39.24 8.47 -36.91
N ASN A 359 38.47 9.47 -37.33
CA ASN A 359 37.51 10.19 -36.47
C ASN A 359 36.42 9.26 -35.85
N ASP A 360 36.15 8.10 -36.46
CA ASP A 360 35.21 7.11 -35.92
C ASP A 360 35.79 6.34 -34.71
N THR A 361 37.11 6.30 -34.55
CA THR A 361 37.76 5.64 -33.41
C THR A 361 37.57 6.42 -32.14
N PHE A 362 37.57 7.74 -32.21
CA PHE A 362 37.31 8.60 -31.07
C PHE A 362 35.90 8.40 -30.50
N LYS A 363 34.89 8.25 -31.38
CA LYS A 363 33.52 7.93 -30.97
C LYS A 363 33.41 6.56 -30.33
N LEU A 364 34.06 5.55 -30.90
CA LEU A 364 34.10 4.19 -30.35
C LEU A 364 34.84 4.14 -28.99
N ALA A 365 35.96 4.86 -28.87
CA ALA A 365 36.71 5.02 -27.63
C ALA A 365 35.87 5.64 -26.52
N LEU A 366 35.11 6.70 -26.84
CA LEU A 366 34.19 7.35 -25.90
C LEU A 366 33.10 6.37 -25.42
N ILE A 367 32.49 5.61 -26.33
CA ILE A 367 31.45 4.63 -25.98
C ILE A 367 32.01 3.54 -25.04
N ILE A 368 33.22 3.06 -25.31
CA ILE A 368 33.88 2.02 -24.50
C ILE A 368 34.25 2.57 -23.12
N ALA A 369 34.76 3.79 -23.05
CA ALA A 369 35.09 4.45 -21.78
C ALA A 369 33.84 4.68 -20.92
N VAL A 370 32.77 5.24 -21.51
CA VAL A 370 31.50 5.49 -20.81
C VAL A 370 30.84 4.16 -20.39
N GLY A 371 30.78 3.18 -21.29
CA GLY A 371 30.24 1.85 -20.99
C GLY A 371 31.03 1.13 -19.89
N GLY A 372 32.37 1.18 -19.96
CA GLY A 372 33.27 0.64 -18.94
C GLY A 372 33.08 1.31 -17.58
N PHE A 373 32.94 2.64 -17.56
CA PHE A 373 32.64 3.38 -16.34
C PHE A 373 31.28 2.98 -15.74
N ILE A 374 30.22 2.92 -16.54
CA ILE A 374 28.88 2.52 -16.08
C ILE A 374 28.90 1.11 -15.47
N VAL A 375 29.54 0.15 -16.13
CA VAL A 375 29.64 -1.23 -15.65
C VAL A 375 30.45 -1.32 -14.35
N THR A 376 31.60 -0.66 -14.31
CA THR A 376 32.47 -0.61 -13.12
C THR A 376 31.75 0.04 -11.94
N PHE A 377 31.08 1.17 -12.18
CA PHE A 377 30.30 1.89 -11.17
C PHE A 377 29.13 1.04 -10.66
N SER A 378 28.45 0.29 -11.53
CA SER A 378 27.37 -0.64 -11.13
C SER A 378 27.88 -1.73 -10.19
N PHE A 379 29.04 -2.32 -10.47
CA PHE A 379 29.65 -3.32 -9.58
C PHE A 379 30.08 -2.72 -8.25
N LEU A 380 30.74 -1.56 -8.25
CA LEU A 380 31.11 -0.86 -7.02
C LEU A 380 29.88 -0.51 -6.17
N LYS A 381 28.83 0.05 -6.78
CA LYS A 381 27.57 0.35 -6.10
C LYS A 381 26.97 -0.89 -5.43
N ASN A 382 27.08 -2.06 -6.06
CA ASN A 382 26.62 -3.33 -5.46
C ASN A 382 27.55 -3.86 -4.36
N ALA A 383 28.86 -3.60 -4.44
CA ALA A 383 29.83 -3.98 -3.40
C ALA A 383 29.56 -3.26 -2.07
N PHE A 384 29.16 -1.99 -2.14
CA PHE A 384 28.92 -1.14 -0.98
C PHE A 384 27.47 -1.16 -0.46
N LYS A 385 26.59 -1.97 -1.05
CA LYS A 385 25.26 -2.18 -0.46
C LYS A 385 25.40 -2.74 0.97
N GLU A 386 24.51 -2.30 1.85
CA GLU A 386 24.48 -2.78 3.23
C GLU A 386 23.82 -4.17 3.30
N TYR A 387 22.86 -4.42 2.41
CA TYR A 387 22.10 -5.66 2.34
C TYR A 387 21.76 -6.07 0.89
N GLU A 388 21.43 -7.34 0.74
CA GLU A 388 20.83 -7.93 -0.46
C GLU A 388 19.38 -8.27 -0.15
N LEU A 389 18.47 -7.87 -1.04
CA LEU A 389 17.04 -8.15 -0.85
C LEU A 389 16.73 -9.57 -1.34
N TRP A 390 16.39 -10.46 -0.43
CA TRP A 390 15.86 -11.78 -0.74
C TRP A 390 14.33 -11.76 -0.81
N ARG A 391 13.76 -12.45 -1.80
CA ARG A 391 12.31 -12.58 -2.03
C ARG A 391 11.94 -14.06 -2.13
N GLY A 392 10.86 -14.47 -1.46
CA GLY A 392 10.45 -15.86 -1.27
C GLY A 392 9.35 -16.39 -2.19
#